data_AF-A0A7W5GCP5-F1
#
_entry.id   AF-A0A7W5GCP5-F1
#
_cell.length_a   1.000
_cell.length_b   1.000
_cell.length_c   1.000
_cell.angle_alpha   90.00
_cell.angle_beta   90.00
_cell.angle_gamma   90.00
#
_symmetry.space_group_name_H-M   'P 1'
#
loop_
_entity.id
_entity.type
_entity.pdbx_description
1 polymer ?
#
loop_
_entity_poly.entity_id
_entity_poly.type
_entity_poly.pdbx_seq_one_letter_code
_entity_poly.pdbx_strand_id
1 'polypeptide(L)'
;MNYSNSSKYIDFTGFRGQKVTEITSVGVELVNLRLESGMINVECSWRLRLSTEILVGINESQEKDFTSILKARLIFKPITNIHYFEMGDLIIEFENNYFLDLFADSSTYENYQLYLDEKLFLIGR
;
A
#
# COMPACT_ATOMS: atom_id res chain seq x y z
N MET A 1 11.02 5.30 -36.16
CA MET A 1 9.80 5.05 -35.36
C MET A 1 9.87 5.94 -34.14
N ASN A 2 9.03 6.98 -34.09
CA ASN A 2 8.97 7.89 -32.96
C ASN A 2 8.16 7.21 -31.86
N TYR A 3 8.83 6.69 -30.84
CA TYR A 3 8.16 6.34 -29.59
C TYR A 3 7.86 7.63 -28.87
N SER A 4 6.62 8.10 -28.97
CA SER A 4 6.11 9.13 -28.06
C SER A 4 6.08 8.54 -26.66
N ASN A 5 7.06 8.90 -25.83
CA ASN A 5 7.01 8.65 -24.39
C ASN A 5 5.84 9.43 -23.80
N SER A 6 4.67 8.79 -23.71
CA SER A 6 3.62 9.22 -22.80
C SER A 6 3.81 8.42 -21.51
N SER A 7 4.51 8.98 -20.52
CA SER A 7 4.36 8.52 -19.15
C SER A 7 2.88 8.72 -18.80
N LYS A 8 2.12 7.63 -18.77
CA LYS A 8 0.72 7.66 -18.35
C LYS A 8 0.73 8.03 -16.87
N TYR A 9 0.30 9.24 -16.53
CA TYR A 9 -0.07 9.57 -15.16
C TYR A 9 -1.18 8.61 -14.74
N ILE A 10 -0.92 7.77 -13.73
CA ILE A 10 -1.92 6.88 -13.14
C ILE A 10 -2.83 7.75 -12.25
N ASP A 11 -4.14 7.67 -12.46
CA ASP A 11 -5.12 8.44 -11.68
C ASP A 11 -5.63 7.64 -10.47
N PHE A 12 -5.11 7.96 -9.29
CA PHE A 12 -5.50 7.33 -8.03
C PHE A 12 -6.70 8.01 -7.34
N THR A 13 -7.40 8.93 -7.99
CA THR A 13 -8.51 9.70 -7.37
C THR A 13 -9.58 8.79 -6.77
N GLY A 14 -9.83 7.62 -7.38
CA GLY A 14 -10.79 6.64 -6.87
C GLY A 14 -10.49 6.11 -5.47
N PHE A 15 -9.24 6.13 -5.01
CA PHE A 15 -8.84 5.67 -3.67
C PHE A 15 -8.95 6.76 -2.60
N ARG A 16 -8.94 8.04 -2.99
CA ARG A 16 -8.91 9.16 -2.05
C ARG A 16 -10.20 9.21 -1.25
N GLY A 17 -10.06 9.33 0.06
CA GLY A 17 -11.17 9.37 1.02
C GLY A 17 -11.68 8.00 1.44
N GLN A 18 -11.32 6.91 0.73
CA GLN A 18 -11.69 5.57 1.15
C GLN A 18 -11.00 5.22 2.48
N LYS A 19 -11.75 4.59 3.37
CA LYS A 19 -11.25 4.12 4.66
C LYS A 19 -10.88 2.65 4.63
N VAL A 20 -9.87 2.29 5.42
CA VAL A 20 -9.58 0.88 5.71
C VAL A 20 -10.65 0.32 6.63
N THR A 21 -11.35 -0.73 6.19
CA THR A 21 -12.44 -1.37 6.94
C THR A 21 -11.98 -2.66 7.63
N GLU A 22 -10.98 -3.32 7.06
CA GLU A 22 -10.43 -4.57 7.57
C GLU A 22 -8.95 -4.68 7.24
N ILE A 23 -8.19 -5.31 8.13
CA ILE A 23 -6.81 -5.70 7.85
C ILE A 23 -6.65 -7.17 8.22
N THR A 24 -6.18 -7.98 7.28
CA THR A 24 -5.81 -9.37 7.50
C THR A 24 -4.36 -9.58 7.08
N SER A 25 -3.72 -10.60 7.63
CA SER A 25 -2.33 -10.91 7.31
C SER A 25 -2.06 -12.40 7.45
N VAL A 26 -1.20 -12.93 6.59
CA VAL A 26 -0.68 -14.30 6.67
C VAL A 26 0.83 -14.21 6.83
N GLY A 27 1.29 -14.24 8.07
CA GLY A 27 2.67 -13.86 8.38
C GLY A 27 2.95 -12.39 8.05
N VAL A 28 4.22 -11.99 8.16
CA VAL A 28 4.66 -10.60 7.89
C VAL A 28 4.73 -10.28 6.39
N GLU A 29 4.78 -11.32 5.55
CA GLU A 29 4.98 -11.22 4.10
C GLU A 29 3.71 -10.82 3.36
N LEU A 30 2.54 -11.22 3.87
CA LEU A 30 1.25 -11.00 3.21
C LEU A 30 0.35 -10.15 4.10
N VAL A 31 0.05 -8.93 3.65
CA VAL A 31 -0.89 -8.02 4.31
C VAL A 31 -1.98 -7.61 3.33
N ASN A 32 -3.22 -7.72 3.77
CA ASN A 32 -4.39 -7.32 3.02
C ASN A 32 -5.13 -6.21 3.76
N LEU A 33 -5.34 -5.08 3.08
CA LEU A 33 -6.15 -3.96 3.56
C LEU A 33 -7.42 -3.89 2.72
N ARG A 34 -8.56 -4.16 3.35
CA ARG A 34 -9.87 -3.94 2.72
C ARG A 34 -10.23 -2.47 2.86
N LEU A 35 -10.64 -1.84 1.77
CA LEU A 35 -11.17 -0.49 1.74
C LEU A 35 -12.71 -0.53 1.68
N GLU A 36 -13.36 0.63 1.73
CA GLU A 36 -14.81 0.72 1.56
C GLU A 36 -15.28 0.22 0.18
N SER A 37 -14.52 0.50 -0.88
CA SER A 37 -14.84 0.09 -2.26
C SER A 37 -13.64 -0.47 -3.01
N GLY A 38 -12.75 -1.15 -2.30
CA GLY A 38 -11.48 -1.61 -2.87
C GLY A 38 -10.67 -2.47 -1.93
N MET A 39 -9.46 -2.79 -2.36
CA MET A 39 -8.54 -3.64 -1.60
C MET A 39 -7.09 -3.37 -2.00
N ILE A 40 -6.18 -3.52 -1.04
CA ILE A 40 -4.74 -3.44 -1.25
C ILE A 40 -4.14 -4.74 -0.73
N ASN A 41 -3.63 -5.56 -1.64
CA ASN A 41 -2.83 -6.74 -1.31
C ASN A 41 -1.37 -6.33 -1.33
N VAL A 42 -0.63 -6.68 -0.28
CA VAL A 42 0.79 -6.40 -0.13
C VAL A 42 1.48 -7.75 0.04
N GLU A 43 2.26 -8.12 -0.98
CA GLU A 43 3.09 -9.33 -0.99
C GLU A 43 4.55 -8.94 -1.26
N CYS A 44 4.98 -7.76 -0.82
CA CYS A 44 6.33 -7.24 -1.07
C CYS A 44 6.91 -6.67 0.23
N SER A 45 8.14 -6.15 0.19
CA SER A 45 8.68 -5.44 1.34
C SER A 45 7.85 -4.20 1.64
N TRP A 46 7.48 -3.99 2.91
CA TRP A 46 6.63 -2.88 3.31
C TRP A 46 7.03 -2.34 4.68
N ARG A 47 6.67 -1.08 4.93
CA ARG A 47 6.72 -0.48 6.27
C ARG A 47 5.60 0.53 6.49
N LEU A 48 5.10 0.57 7.71
CA LEU A 48 4.24 1.63 8.23
C LEU A 48 5.10 2.66 8.95
N ARG A 49 4.92 3.94 8.61
CA ARG A 49 5.55 5.07 9.30
C ARG A 49 4.55 6.15 9.70
N LEU A 50 4.88 6.87 10.77
CA LEU A 50 4.21 8.09 11.20
C LEU A 50 5.15 9.26 10.92
N SER A 51 4.80 10.11 9.97
CA SER A 51 5.70 11.15 9.45
C SER A 51 7.05 10.56 9.02
N THR A 52 8.11 10.75 9.81
CA THR A 52 9.46 10.21 9.54
C THR A 52 9.82 9.00 10.40
N GLU A 53 8.99 8.62 11.38
CA GLU A 53 9.26 7.52 12.31
C GLU A 53 8.72 6.20 11.77
N ILE A 54 9.57 5.17 11.67
CA ILE A 54 9.13 3.82 11.29
C ILE A 54 8.46 3.17 12.51
N LEU A 55 7.21 2.74 12.36
CA LEU A 55 6.45 2.07 13.41
C LEU A 55 6.61 0.55 13.35
N VAL A 56 6.49 -0.03 12.15
CA VAL A 56 6.62 -1.46 11.91
C VAL A 56 6.88 -1.71 10.43
N GLY A 57 7.57 -2.79 10.09
CA GLY A 57 7.81 -3.21 8.72
C GLY A 57 8.36 -4.63 8.67
N ILE A 58 8.53 -5.15 7.45
CA ILE A 58 8.98 -6.53 7.24
C ILE A 58 10.39 -6.78 7.80
N ASN A 59 11.28 -5.79 7.73
CA ASN A 59 12.68 -5.90 8.14
C ASN A 59 12.96 -5.24 9.50
N GLU A 60 12.03 -4.41 9.98
CA GLU A 60 12.20 -3.58 11.17
C GLU A 60 11.65 -4.21 12.45
N SER A 61 10.99 -5.37 12.38
CA SER A 61 10.33 -5.98 13.53
C SER A 61 11.22 -6.92 14.36
N GLN A 62 11.42 -6.55 15.63
CA GLN A 62 11.58 -7.49 16.76
C GLN A 62 10.23 -7.80 17.46
N GLU A 63 9.16 -7.08 17.12
CA GLU A 63 7.83 -7.29 17.70
C GLU A 63 7.00 -8.29 16.90
N LYS A 64 6.39 -9.25 17.60
CA LYS A 64 5.67 -10.39 17.00
C LYS A 64 4.27 -10.05 16.48
N ASP A 65 3.72 -8.86 16.76
CA ASP A 65 2.31 -8.53 16.47
C ASP A 65 2.11 -7.26 15.62
N PHE A 66 2.73 -7.26 14.44
CA PHE A 66 2.58 -6.17 13.47
C PHE A 66 1.12 -5.99 13.00
N THR A 67 0.32 -7.05 12.93
CA THR A 67 -1.09 -7.00 12.51
C THR A 67 -1.91 -6.15 13.46
N SER A 68 -1.73 -6.31 14.77
CA SER A 68 -2.41 -5.47 15.75
C SER A 68 -1.98 -4.01 15.65
N ILE A 69 -0.70 -3.73 15.39
CA ILE A 69 -0.20 -2.37 15.16
C ILE A 69 -0.88 -1.76 13.93
N LEU A 70 -0.85 -2.46 12.78
CA LEU A 70 -1.52 -1.99 11.56
C LEU A 70 -3.00 -1.69 11.82
N LYS A 71 -3.72 -2.62 12.46
CA LYS A 71 -5.14 -2.43 12.80
C LYS A 71 -5.37 -1.21 13.67
N ALA A 72 -4.60 -1.06 14.74
CA ALA A 72 -4.73 0.06 15.67
C ALA A 72 -4.44 1.43 15.02
N ARG A 73 -3.61 1.45 13.96
CA ARG A 73 -3.17 2.70 13.32
C ARG A 73 -3.93 3.06 12.05
N LEU A 74 -4.45 2.08 11.31
CA LEU A 74 -5.00 2.29 9.96
C LEU A 74 -6.51 2.03 9.84
N ILE A 75 -7.13 1.26 10.73
CA ILE A 75 -8.58 1.01 10.66
C ILE A 75 -9.37 2.33 10.76
N PHE A 76 -10.38 2.47 9.90
CA PHE A 76 -11.21 3.66 9.67
C PHE A 76 -10.47 4.91 9.21
N LYS A 77 -9.18 4.79 8.92
CA LYS A 77 -8.36 5.92 8.49
C LYS A 77 -8.50 6.16 6.98
N PRO A 78 -8.88 7.37 6.55
CA PRO A 78 -9.00 7.68 5.13
C PRO A 78 -7.64 7.75 4.44
N ILE A 79 -7.58 7.29 3.19
CA ILE A 79 -6.46 7.56 2.28
C ILE A 79 -6.55 9.03 1.84
N THR A 80 -5.47 9.79 2.05
CA THR A 80 -5.37 11.20 1.63
C THR A 80 -4.71 11.32 0.26
N ASN A 81 -3.74 10.47 -0.05
CA ASN A 81 -3.00 10.48 -1.30
C ASN A 81 -2.34 9.13 -1.61
N ILE A 82 -1.96 8.92 -2.88
CA ILE A 82 -1.13 7.80 -3.30
C ILE A 82 -0.03 8.33 -4.23
N HIS A 83 1.22 7.97 -3.92
CA HIS A 83 2.38 8.33 -4.72
C HIS A 83 2.94 7.08 -5.38
N TYR A 84 3.09 7.10 -6.70
CA TYR A 84 3.66 6.02 -7.49
C TYR A 84 4.95 6.51 -8.16
N PHE A 85 6.02 5.73 -8.02
CA PHE A 85 7.35 6.08 -8.50
C PHE A 85 7.75 5.24 -9.72
N GLU A 86 8.69 5.74 -10.52
CA GLU A 86 9.12 5.07 -11.77
C GLU A 86 9.68 3.66 -11.55
N MET A 87 10.21 3.38 -10.36
CA MET A 87 10.74 2.06 -9.98
C MET A 87 9.67 1.08 -9.48
N GLY A 88 8.39 1.45 -9.56
CA GLY A 88 7.29 0.59 -9.12
C GLY A 88 6.92 0.78 -7.65
N ASP A 89 7.72 1.46 -6.85
CA ASP A 89 7.40 1.76 -5.45
C ASP A 89 6.10 2.56 -5.31
N LEU A 90 5.37 2.30 -4.23
CA LEU A 90 4.11 2.95 -3.90
C LEU A 90 4.14 3.46 -2.47
N ILE A 91 3.69 4.69 -2.26
CA ILE A 91 3.43 5.23 -0.92
C ILE A 91 1.95 5.57 -0.84
N ILE A 92 1.25 4.94 0.10
CA ILE A 92 -0.15 5.25 0.43
C ILE A 92 -0.14 6.14 1.66
N GLU A 93 -0.63 7.36 1.50
CA GLU A 93 -0.79 8.32 2.58
C GLU A 93 -2.19 8.22 3.18
N PHE A 94 -2.22 8.21 4.51
CA PHE A 94 -3.42 8.16 5.32
C PHE A 94 -3.48 9.38 6.24
N GLU A 95 -4.69 9.72 6.68
CA GLU A 95 -4.94 10.84 7.59
C GLU A 95 -4.06 10.79 8.86
N ASN A 96 -3.67 11.96 9.37
CA ASN A 96 -2.76 12.13 10.50
C ASN A 96 -1.32 11.68 10.21
N ASN A 97 -0.86 11.86 8.96
CA ASN A 97 0.52 11.62 8.53
C ASN A 97 0.98 10.17 8.71
N TYR A 98 0.08 9.21 8.48
CA TYR A 98 0.47 7.80 8.41
C TYR A 98 0.77 7.44 6.96
N PHE A 99 1.81 6.64 6.74
CA PHE A 99 2.21 6.23 5.41
C PHE A 99 2.53 4.75 5.40
N LEU A 100 1.98 4.05 4.42
CA LEU A 100 2.37 2.67 4.10
C LEU A 100 3.26 2.73 2.85
N ASP A 101 4.55 2.53 3.04
CA ASP A 101 5.52 2.45 1.95
C ASP A 101 5.58 0.98 1.49
N LEU A 102 5.39 0.76 0.19
CA LEU A 102 5.46 -0.54 -0.48
C LEU A 102 6.63 -0.51 -1.47
N PHE A 103 7.58 -1.40 -1.28
CA PHE A 103 8.80 -1.50 -2.07
C PHE A 103 8.61 -2.62 -3.08
N ALA A 104 8.34 -2.25 -4.34
CA ALA A 104 8.16 -3.24 -5.39
C ALA A 104 9.49 -3.95 -5.64
N ASP A 105 9.47 -5.27 -5.68
CA ASP A 105 10.56 -6.01 -6.29
C ASP A 105 10.12 -6.41 -7.71
N SER A 106 11.09 -6.43 -8.62
CA SER A 106 11.00 -6.92 -9.99
C SER A 106 10.59 -8.40 -10.11
N SER A 107 10.37 -9.10 -8.98
CA SER A 107 9.96 -10.48 -8.92
C SER A 107 8.44 -10.62 -9.13
N THR A 108 8.00 -11.54 -9.99
CA THR A 108 6.56 -11.73 -10.30
C THR A 108 5.74 -12.20 -9.08
N TYR A 109 6.39 -12.66 -8.02
CA TYR A 109 5.76 -13.27 -6.86
C TYR A 109 5.78 -12.38 -5.62
N GLU A 110 6.52 -11.26 -5.64
CA GLU A 110 6.64 -10.36 -4.49
C GLU A 110 6.24 -8.94 -4.87
N ASN A 111 4.93 -8.68 -4.94
CA ASN A 111 4.39 -7.42 -5.42
C ASN A 111 3.15 -6.98 -4.64
N TYR A 112 2.71 -5.74 -4.86
CA TYR A 112 1.42 -5.27 -4.36
C TYR A 112 0.38 -5.25 -5.48
N GLN A 113 -0.90 -5.34 -5.10
CA GLN A 113 -2.03 -5.25 -6.02
C GLN A 113 -3.09 -4.31 -5.43
N LEU A 114 -3.54 -3.35 -6.22
CA LEU A 114 -4.63 -2.45 -5.86
C LEU A 114 -5.87 -2.84 -6.64
N TYR A 115 -7.00 -2.93 -5.94
CA TYR A 115 -8.31 -3.19 -6.51
C TYR A 115 -9.26 -2.02 -6.19
N LEU A 116 -10.06 -1.63 -7.17
CA LEU A 116 -11.13 -0.64 -7.02
C LEU A 116 -12.42 -1.23 -7.63
N ASP A 117 -13.50 -1.24 -6.86
CA ASP A 117 -14.79 -1.84 -7.26
C ASP A 117 -14.62 -3.27 -7.82
N GLU A 118 -13.82 -4.09 -7.13
CA GLU A 118 -13.45 -5.48 -7.49
C GLU A 118 -12.59 -5.64 -8.76
N LYS A 119 -12.23 -4.54 -9.43
CA LYS A 119 -11.38 -4.57 -10.62
C LYS A 119 -9.93 -4.36 -10.23
N LEU A 120 -9.04 -5.20 -10.76
CA LEU A 120 -7.61 -4.99 -10.66
C LEU A 120 -7.27 -3.63 -11.29
N PHE A 121 -6.74 -2.72 -10.47
CA PHE A 121 -6.39 -1.37 -10.86
C PHE A 121 -4.91 -1.27 -11.21
N LEU A 122 -4.04 -1.77 -10.33
CA LEU A 122 -2.58 -1.73 -10.50
C LEU A 122 -1.96 -2.98 -9.88
N ILE A 123 -0.89 -3.47 -10.51
CA ILE A 123 0.04 -4.44 -9.95
C ILE A 123 1.44 -3.81 -9.94
N GLY A 124 2.18 -3.97 -8.83
CA GLY A 124 3.59 -3.61 -8.76
C GLY A 124 4.40 -4.31 -9.85
N ARG A 125 5.44 -3.65 -10.35
CA ARG A 125 6.31 -4.14 -11.43
C ARG A 125 7.74 -3.78 -11.14
#